data_AF-A0A843HMY1-F1
#
_entry.id   AF-A0A843HMY1-F1
#
_cell.length_a   1.000
_cell.length_b   1.000
_cell.length_c   1.000
_cell.angle_alpha   90.00
_cell.angle_beta   90.00
_cell.angle_gamma   90.00
#
_symmetry.space_group_name_H-M   'P 1'
#
loop_
_entity.id
_entity.type
_entity.pdbx_description
1 polymer ?
#
loop_
_entity_poly.entity_id
_entity_poly.type
_entity_poly.pdbx_seq_one_letter_code
_entity_poly.pdbx_strand_id
1 'polypeptide(L)'
;MNEVQKAKRKFRQTKEWKEFRQKMRIKCGGLDYITGHKLRKGYQVHHRNLDETKYAELEEDNFICLNNLTHKVIHWLYTYYKKDPAIIDRLKSEMEKTVAINKADF
;
A
#
# COMPACT_ATOMS: atom_id res chain seq x y z
N MET A 1 22.51 6.04 0.94
CA MET A 1 21.50 5.00 1.20
C MET A 1 21.98 4.15 2.36
N ASN A 2 21.21 4.05 3.46
CA ASN A 2 21.64 3.29 4.65
C ASN A 2 21.71 1.78 4.35
N GLU A 3 22.36 1.00 5.22
CA GLU A 3 22.55 -0.44 5.02
C GLU A 3 21.22 -1.20 4.91
N VAL A 4 20.20 -0.77 5.64
CA VAL A 4 18.86 -1.38 5.58
C VAL A 4 18.21 -1.20 4.19
N GLN A 5 18.30 -0.01 3.61
CA GLN A 5 17.79 0.26 2.27
C GLN A 5 18.57 -0.52 1.19
N LYS A 6 19.87 -0.74 1.38
CA LYS A 6 20.68 -1.63 0.53
C LYS A 6 20.20 -3.08 0.62
N ALA A 7 19.96 -3.59 1.83
CA ALA A 7 19.45 -4.93 2.06
C ALA A 7 18.07 -5.13 1.41
N LYS A 8 17.13 -4.19 1.61
CA LYS A 8 15.81 -4.17 0.97
C LYS A 8 15.92 -4.22 -0.56
N ARG A 9 16.80 -3.41 -1.15
CA ARG A 9 17.03 -3.39 -2.61
C ARG A 9 17.57 -4.74 -3.11
N LYS A 10 18.53 -5.34 -2.41
CA LYS A 10 19.08 -6.67 -2.75
C LYS A 10 18.00 -7.75 -2.68
N PHE A 11 17.23 -7.81 -1.59
CA PHE A 11 16.14 -8.78 -1.44
C PHE A 11 15.11 -8.68 -2.56
N ARG A 12 14.72 -7.45 -2.95
CA ARG A 12 13.77 -7.23 -4.06
C ARG A 12 14.26 -7.69 -5.43
N GLN A 13 15.55 -7.98 -5.59
CA GLN A 13 16.12 -8.50 -6.83
C GLN A 13 16.14 -10.04 -6.88
N THR A 14 15.96 -10.71 -5.73
CA THR A 14 15.96 -12.17 -5.62
C THR A 14 14.82 -12.80 -6.41
N LYS A 15 14.99 -14.08 -6.76
CA LYS A 15 13.95 -14.89 -7.41
C LYS A 15 12.74 -15.06 -6.49
N GLU A 16 13.00 -15.37 -5.22
CA GLU A 16 11.99 -15.53 -4.17
C GLU A 16 11.03 -14.34 -4.09
N TRP A 17 11.57 -13.11 -4.01
CA TRP A 17 10.73 -11.90 -4.00
C TRP A 17 9.89 -11.74 -5.27
N LYS A 18 10.46 -12.06 -6.44
CA LYS A 18 9.75 -11.93 -7.74
C LYS A 18 8.60 -12.93 -7.83
N GLU A 19 8.81 -14.17 -7.38
CA GLU A 19 7.80 -15.22 -7.32
C GLU A 19 6.70 -14.86 -6.32
N PHE A 20 7.06 -14.40 -5.13
CA PHE A 20 6.11 -13.92 -4.13
C PHE A 20 5.27 -12.76 -4.64
N ARG A 21 5.90 -11.77 -5.30
CA ARG A 21 5.20 -10.65 -5.91
C ARG A 21 4.19 -11.09 -6.97
N GLN A 22 4.54 -12.09 -7.78
CA GLN A 22 3.63 -12.66 -8.76
C GLN A 22 2.48 -13.42 -8.08
N LYS A 23 2.77 -14.21 -7.03
CA LYS A 23 1.76 -14.90 -6.22
C LYS A 23 0.73 -13.93 -5.64
N MET A 24 1.18 -12.86 -5.00
CA MET A 24 0.30 -11.83 -4.43
C MET A 24 -0.58 -11.16 -5.49
N ARG A 25 -0.04 -10.90 -6.69
CA ARG A 25 -0.81 -10.35 -7.81
C ARG A 25 -1.92 -11.29 -8.28
N ILE A 26 -1.64 -12.59 -8.33
CA ILE A 26 -2.65 -13.60 -8.69
C ILE A 26 -3.72 -13.66 -7.61
N LYS A 27 -3.31 -13.71 -6.33
CA LYS A 27 -4.21 -13.76 -5.17
C LYS A 27 -5.20 -12.58 -5.12
N CYS A 28 -4.76 -11.37 -5.47
CA CYS A 28 -5.63 -10.19 -5.49
C CYS A 28 -6.41 -10.00 -6.81
N GLY A 29 -6.40 -10.98 -7.72
CA GLY A 29 -7.09 -10.88 -9.02
C GLY A 29 -6.54 -9.77 -9.92
N GLY A 30 -5.32 -9.29 -9.65
CA GLY A 30 -4.75 -8.13 -10.35
C GLY A 30 -5.44 -6.80 -10.02
N LEU A 31 -6.07 -6.67 -8.85
CA LEU A 31 -6.73 -5.46 -8.37
C LEU A 31 -5.96 -4.79 -7.23
N ASP A 32 -6.07 -3.47 -7.15
CA ASP A 32 -5.60 -2.66 -6.05
C ASP A 32 -6.51 -2.89 -4.83
N TYR A 33 -5.90 -3.24 -3.70
CA TYR A 33 -6.64 -3.66 -2.51
C TYR A 33 -7.56 -2.58 -1.93
N ILE A 34 -7.23 -1.29 -2.10
CA ILE A 34 -8.00 -0.18 -1.49
C ILE A 34 -9.06 0.35 -2.46
N THR A 35 -8.67 0.51 -3.73
CA THR A 35 -9.52 1.17 -4.73
C THR A 35 -10.35 0.21 -5.58
N GLY A 36 -10.04 -1.10 -5.56
CA GLY A 36 -10.68 -2.09 -6.42
C GLY A 36 -10.32 -1.97 -7.90
N HIS A 37 -9.56 -0.95 -8.31
CA HIS A 37 -9.15 -0.76 -9.70
C HIS A 37 -8.02 -1.71 -10.10
N LYS A 38 -7.92 -1.99 -11.42
CA LYS A 38 -6.85 -2.82 -11.98
C LYS A 38 -5.45 -2.30 -11.61
N LEU A 39 -4.56 -3.21 -11.22
CA LEU A 39 -3.15 -2.92 -10.97
C LEU A 39 -2.45 -2.50 -12.27
N ARG A 40 -1.83 -1.32 -12.23
CA ARG A 40 -1.06 -0.75 -13.34
C ARG A 40 0.40 -1.18 -13.29
N LYS A 41 1.12 -0.93 -14.39
CA LYS A 41 2.57 -1.13 -14.44
C LYS A 41 3.22 -0.32 -13.31
N GLY A 42 4.12 -0.98 -12.58
CA GLY A 42 4.80 -0.37 -11.43
C GLY A 42 4.03 -0.46 -10.11
N TYR A 43 2.93 -1.22 -10.01
CA TYR A 43 2.29 -1.50 -8.71
C TYR A 43 3.29 -2.03 -7.66
N GLN A 44 2.97 -1.76 -6.40
CA GLN A 44 3.76 -2.13 -5.24
C GLN A 44 3.11 -3.29 -4.49
N VAL A 45 3.94 -4.16 -3.93
CA VAL A 45 3.52 -5.09 -2.88
C VAL A 45 3.84 -4.41 -1.56
N HIS A 46 2.82 -3.79 -0.98
CA HIS A 46 2.91 -3.04 0.26
C HIS A 46 3.11 -4.00 1.43
N HIS A 47 4.07 -3.70 2.30
CA HIS A 47 4.30 -4.45 3.55
C HIS A 47 3.54 -3.73 4.66
N ARG A 48 2.66 -4.43 5.36
CA ARG A 48 1.94 -3.93 6.54
C ARG A 48 2.83 -3.93 7.78
N ASN A 49 3.76 -4.87 7.86
CA ASN A 49 4.80 -4.88 8.87
C ASN A 49 5.90 -3.87 8.51
N LEU A 50 6.09 -2.87 9.37
CA LEU A 50 7.10 -1.81 9.19
C LEU A 50 8.41 -2.10 9.92
N ASP A 51 8.51 -3.21 10.64
CA ASP A 51 9.75 -3.69 11.22
C ASP A 51 10.73 -4.08 10.11
N GLU A 52 11.85 -3.37 10.03
CA GLU A 52 12.83 -3.57 8.96
C GLU A 52 13.59 -4.89 9.09
N THR A 53 13.63 -5.50 10.28
CA THR A 53 14.31 -6.77 10.52
C THR A 53 13.55 -7.95 9.94
N LYS A 54 12.22 -7.82 9.82
CA LYS A 54 11.28 -8.82 9.30
C LYS A 54 10.98 -8.66 7.81
N TYR A 55 11.78 -7.85 7.10
CA TYR A 55 11.51 -7.49 5.71
C TYR A 55 11.49 -8.68 4.73
N ALA A 56 12.23 -9.73 5.06
CA ALA A 56 12.31 -10.95 4.26
C ALA A 56 11.25 -12.01 4.65
N GLU A 57 10.45 -11.76 5.69
CA GLU A 57 9.39 -12.68 6.10
C GLU A 57 8.19 -12.56 5.15
N LEU A 58 8.01 -13.55 4.29
CA LEU A 58 7.00 -13.57 3.23
C LEU A 58 5.64 -14.12 3.68
N GLU A 59 5.19 -13.70 4.85
CA GLU A 59 3.86 -14.04 5.37
C GLU A 59 2.78 -13.26 4.62
N GLU A 60 2.01 -13.94 3.76
CA GLU A 60 1.09 -13.30 2.80
C GLU A 60 0.14 -12.26 3.39
N ASP A 61 -0.38 -12.48 4.60
CA ASP A 61 -1.38 -11.61 5.23
C ASP A 61 -0.79 -10.25 5.65
N ASN A 62 0.54 -10.16 5.70
CA ASN A 62 1.28 -8.93 5.92
C ASN A 62 1.45 -8.11 4.63
N PHE A 63 0.90 -8.56 3.49
CA PHE A 63 1.08 -7.90 2.21
C PHE A 63 -0.23 -7.63 1.47
N ILE A 64 -0.26 -6.50 0.77
CA ILE A 64 -1.34 -6.14 -0.17
C ILE A 64 -0.77 -5.54 -1.45
N CYS A 65 -1.46 -5.72 -2.58
CA CYS A 65 -1.08 -5.09 -3.84
C CYS A 65 -1.75 -3.72 -3.98
N LEU A 66 -0.93 -2.68 -4.23
CA LEU A 66 -1.38 -1.30 -4.37
C LEU A 66 -0.79 -0.66 -5.62
N ASN A 67 -1.58 0.16 -6.30
CA ASN A 67 -1.09 1.11 -7.29
C ASN A 67 -0.19 2.16 -6.62
N ASN A 68 0.69 2.78 -7.41
CA ASN A 68 1.71 3.69 -6.89
C ASN A 68 1.13 4.87 -6.11
N LEU A 69 0.01 5.44 -6.55
CA LEU A 69 -0.63 6.54 -5.84
C LEU A 69 -1.20 6.07 -4.50
N THR A 70 -2.00 5.00 -4.52
CA THR A 70 -2.55 4.36 -3.31
C THR A 70 -1.46 4.04 -2.29
N HIS A 71 -0.35 3.46 -2.75
CA HIS A 71 0.79 3.15 -1.91
C HIS A 71 1.45 4.40 -1.29
N LYS A 72 1.53 5.52 -2.03
CA LYS A 72 2.05 6.78 -1.47
C LYS A 72 1.08 7.36 -0.45
N VAL A 73 -0.22 7.34 -0.74
CA VAL A 73 -1.27 7.86 0.14
C VAL A 73 -1.30 7.11 1.46
N ILE A 74 -1.24 5.77 1.46
CA ILE A 74 -1.27 5.00 2.71
C ILE A 74 -0.05 5.29 3.61
N HIS A 75 1.16 5.43 3.04
CA HIS A 75 2.37 5.81 3.80
C HIS A 75 2.27 7.24 4.35
N TRP A 76 1.76 8.16 3.54
CA TRP A 76 1.53 9.54 3.97
C TRP A 76 0.52 9.58 5.12
N LEU A 77 -0.65 8.95 4.97
CA LEU A 77 -1.68 8.86 6.00
C LEU A 77 -1.16 8.23 7.29
N TYR A 78 -0.44 7.11 7.20
CA TYR A 78 0.11 6.42 8.35
C TYR A 78 1.02 7.33 9.22
N THR A 79 1.77 8.24 8.59
CA THR A 79 2.66 9.18 9.30
C THR A 79 1.90 10.09 10.27
N TYR A 80 0.68 10.49 9.92
CA TYR A 80 -0.18 11.32 10.75
C TYR A 80 -1.12 10.50 11.63
N TYR A 81 -1.70 9.43 11.08
CA TYR A 81 -2.65 8.56 11.78
C TYR A 81 -2.08 7.99 13.08
N LYS A 82 -0.80 7.58 13.08
CA LYS A 82 -0.14 7.07 14.28
C LYS A 82 -0.04 8.08 15.43
N LYS A 83 -0.21 9.38 15.15
CA LYS A 83 -0.17 10.47 16.13
C LYS A 83 -1.57 10.97 16.47
N ASP A 84 -2.43 11.03 15.46
CA ASP A 84 -3.81 11.50 15.57
C ASP A 84 -4.72 10.69 14.63
N PRO A 85 -5.40 9.66 15.16
CA PRO A 85 -6.33 8.85 14.40
C PRO A 85 -7.51 9.63 13.81
N ALA A 86 -7.92 10.75 14.43
CA ALA A 86 -9.05 11.56 13.98
C ALA A 86 -8.79 12.29 12.65
N ILE A 87 -7.58 12.21 12.08
CA ILE A 87 -7.30 12.69 10.73
C ILE A 87 -8.19 12.02 9.68
N ILE A 88 -8.54 10.74 9.87
CA ILE A 88 -9.39 10.01 8.92
C ILE A 88 -10.81 10.59 8.93
N ASP A 89 -11.34 10.93 10.09
CA ASP A 89 -12.67 11.55 10.20
C ASP A 89 -12.70 12.92 9.53
N ARG A 90 -11.64 13.72 9.69
CA ARG A 90 -11.53 15.02 9.02
C ARG A 90 -11.43 14.87 7.50
N LEU A 91 -10.61 13.93 7.01
CA LEU A 91 -10.53 13.64 5.57
C LEU A 91 -11.86 13.16 5.00
N LYS A 92 -12.56 12.28 5.72
CA LYS A 92 -13.88 11.78 5.34
C LYS A 92 -14.90 12.92 5.25
N SER A 93 -14.97 13.77 6.28
CA SER A 93 -15.84 14.94 6.31
C SER A 93 -15.63 15.87 5.11
N GLU A 94 -14.39 16.15 4.72
CA GLU A 94 -14.11 17.00 3.55
C GLU A 94 -14.50 16.34 2.22
N MET A 95 -14.32 15.02 2.08
CA MET A 95 -14.79 14.28 0.91
C MET A 95 -16.32 14.28 0.83
N GLU A 96 -17.03 14.07 1.94
CA GLU A 96 -18.49 14.10 2.00
C GLU A 96 -19.06 15.48 1.63
N LYS A 97 -18.46 16.56 2.14
CA LYS A 97 -18.81 17.93 1.73
C LYS A 97 -18.62 18.13 0.22
N THR A 98 -17.52 17.62 -0.33
CA THR A 98 -17.21 17.72 -1.76
C THR A 98 -18.26 16.98 -2.60
N VAL A 99 -18.64 15.77 -2.19
CA VAL A 99 -19.71 14.99 -2.85
C VAL A 99 -21.04 15.75 -2.79
N ALA A 100 -21.41 16.26 -1.62
CA ALA A 100 -22.66 17.00 -1.43
C ALA A 100 -22.77 18.23 -2.33
N ILE A 101 -21.66 18.99 -2.49
CA ILE A 101 -21.60 20.14 -3.39
C ILE A 101 -21.78 19.73 -4.85
N ASN A 102 -21.14 18.63 -5.26
CA ASN A 102 -21.11 18.22 -6.66
C ASN A 102 -22.31 17.36 -7.08
N LYS A 103 -23.25 17.05 -6.17
CA LYS A 103 -24.39 16.14 -6.41
C LYS A 103 -23.98 14.87 -7.15
N ALA A 104 -22.81 14.34 -6.80
CA ALA A 104 -22.34 13.10 -7.41
C ALA A 104 -23.16 11.96 -6.80
N ASP A 105 -24.22 11.55 -7.51
CA ASP A 105 -24.90 10.29 -7.23
C ASP A 105 -23.89 9.16 -7.51
N PHE A 106 -23.62 8.35 -6.49
CA PHE A 106 -22.71 7.19 -6.56
C PHE A 106 -23.35 6.01 -7.30
#